data_AF-A0A938M938-F1
#
_entry.id   AF-A0A938M938-F1
#
_cell.length_a   1.000
_cell.length_b   1.000
_cell.length_c   1.000
_cell.angle_alpha   90.00
_cell.angle_beta   90.00
_cell.angle_gamma   90.00
#
_symmetry.space_group_name_H-M   'P 1'
#
loop_
_entity.id
_entity.type
_entity.pdbx_description
1 polymer ?
#
loop_
_entity_poly.entity_id
_entity_poly.type
_entity_poly.pdbx_seq_one_letter_code
_entity_poly.pdbx_strand_id
1 'polypeptide(L)' 'MAVRVGFVGTGGIAKFHFNNLAKVPDAKIVALCDVVKEKVEAAAKPLGATA' A
#
# COMPACT_ATOMS: atom_id res chain seq x y z
N MET A 1 13.45 -6.92 11.45
CA MET A 1 13.71 -6.82 9.99
C MET A 1 12.34 -6.81 9.34
N ALA A 2 11.93 -5.74 8.64
CA ALA A 2 10.56 -5.65 8.13
C ALA A 2 10.42 -6.35 6.76
N VAL A 3 9.35 -7.13 6.60
CA VAL A 3 8.93 -7.70 5.32
C VAL A 3 8.48 -6.56 4.41
N ARG A 4 9.07 -6.49 3.21
CA ARG A 4 8.73 -5.50 2.19
C ARG A 4 7.57 -6.03 1.34
N VAL A 5 6.45 -5.34 1.37
CA VAL A 5 5.21 -5.76 0.71
C VAL A 5 4.97 -4.91 -0.54
N GLY A 6 4.80 -5.59 -1.67
CA GLY A 6 4.16 -5.02 -2.86
C GLY A 6 2.67 -5.36 -2.86
N PHE A 7 1.81 -4.41 -3.20
CA PHE A 7 0.37 -4.57 -3.13
C PHE A 7 -0.29 -4.28 -4.48
N VAL A 8 -1.07 -5.22 -5.01
CA VAL A 8 -1.78 -5.07 -6.29
C VAL A 8 -3.27 -4.83 -6.01
N GLY A 9 -3.79 -3.71 -6.53
CA GLY A 9 -5.13 -3.21 -6.27
C GLY A 9 -5.18 -2.24 -5.09
N THR A 10 -5.72 -1.05 -5.34
CA THR A 10 -5.85 0.05 -4.36
C THR A 10 -7.32 0.41 -4.10
N GLY A 11 -8.21 -0.56 -4.32
CA GLY A 11 -9.65 -0.43 -4.11
C GLY A 11 -10.09 -0.37 -2.64
N GLY A 12 -11.41 -0.41 -2.39
CA GLY A 12 -11.98 -0.19 -1.07
C GLY A 12 -11.42 -1.09 0.03
N ILE A 13 -11.26 -2.39 -0.24
CA ILE A 13 -10.71 -3.35 0.72
C ILE A 13 -9.21 -3.12 0.99
N ALA A 14 -8.47 -2.60 0.02
CA ALA A 14 -7.03 -2.33 0.17
C ALA A 14 -6.76 -1.35 1.32
N LYS A 15 -7.63 -0.33 1.51
CA LYS A 15 -7.54 0.59 2.65
C LYS A 15 -7.62 -0.12 4.00
N PHE A 16 -8.47 -1.15 4.13
CA PHE A 16 -8.54 -1.94 5.36
C PHE A 16 -7.22 -2.69 5.61
N HIS A 17 -6.64 -3.30 4.57
CA HIS A 17 -5.32 -3.95 4.67
C HIS A 17 -4.22 -2.96 5.01
N PHE A 18 -4.17 -1.77 4.38
CA PHE A 18 -3.18 -0.75 4.67
C PHE A 18 -3.23 -0.30 6.13
N ASN A 19 -4.43 -0.04 6.64
CA ASN A 19 -4.64 0.38 8.04
C ASN A 19 -4.21 -0.69 9.05
N ASN A 20 -4.35 -1.97 8.72
CA ASN A 20 -3.90 -3.06 9.58
C ASN A 20 -2.41 -3.33 9.44
N LEU A 21 -1.87 -3.29 8.22
CA LEU A 21 -0.43 -3.43 7.97
C LEU A 21 0.38 -2.31 8.63
N ALA A 22 -0.15 -1.08 8.67
CA ALA A 22 0.48 0.04 9.37
C ALA A 22 0.66 -0.22 10.89
N LYS A 23 -0.12 -1.15 11.47
CA LYS A 23 -0.02 -1.56 12.88
C LYS A 23 0.94 -2.74 13.10
N VAL A 24 1.49 -3.32 12.02
CA VAL A 24 2.42 -4.45 12.08
C VAL A 24 3.84 -3.90 11.89
N PRO A 25 4.66 -3.77 12.96
CA PRO A 25 5.98 -3.14 12.87
C PRO A 25 6.94 -3.86 11.91
N ASP A 26 6.75 -5.17 11.75
CA ASP A 26 7.56 -6.02 10.87
C ASP A 26 7.04 -6.09 9.42
N ALA A 27 6.10 -5.22 9.03
CA ALA A 27 5.61 -5.13 7.65
C ALA A 27 5.68 -3.69 7.12
N LYS A 28 6.23 -3.51 5.92
CA LYS A 28 6.27 -2.21 5.24
C LYS A 28 5.79 -2.35 3.81
N ILE A 29 4.74 -1.62 3.47
CA ILE A 29 4.29 -1.47 2.08
C ILE A 29 5.29 -0.56 1.38
N VAL A 30 5.93 -1.05 0.31
CA VAL A 30 6.97 -0.32 -0.43
C VAL A 30 6.60 -0.05 -1.88
N ALA A 31 5.62 -0.79 -2.43
CA ALA A 31 5.14 -0.62 -3.79
C ALA A 31 3.64 -0.90 -3.86
N LEU A 32 2.94 -0.14 -4.69
CA LEU A 32 1.54 -0.34 -5.04
C LEU A 32 1.41 -0.48 -6.56
N CYS A 33 0.31 -1.07 -7.01
CA CYS A 33 -0.05 -1.14 -8.43
C CYS A 33 -1.57 -1.10 -8.56
N ASP A 34 -2.09 -0.35 -9.52
CA ASP A 34 -3.50 -0.37 -9.91
C ASP A 34 -3.61 -0.02 -11.41
N VAL A 35 -4.66 -0.51 -12.08
CA VAL A 35 -4.94 -0.17 -13.48
C VAL A 35 -5.37 1.29 -13.64
N VAL A 36 -5.89 1.89 -12.56
CA VAL A 36 -6.25 3.32 -12.53
C VAL A 36 -5.12 4.10 -11.87
N LYS A 37 -4.34 4.82 -12.68
CA LYS A 37 -3.15 5.57 -12.25
C LYS A 37 -3.42 6.51 -11.07
N GLU A 38 -4.53 7.24 -11.11
CA GLU A 38 -4.88 8.22 -10.08
C GLU A 38 -5.14 7.54 -8.72
N LYS A 39 -5.65 6.30 -8.72
CA LYS A 39 -5.91 5.55 -7.48
C LYS A 39 -4.61 5.08 -6.84
N VAL A 40 -3.68 4.55 -7.62
CA VAL A 40 -2.39 4.07 -7.10
C VAL A 40 -1.55 5.23 -6.57
N GLU A 41 -1.51 6.36 -7.27
CA GLU A 41 -0.80 7.56 -6.83
C GLU A 41 -1.37 8.12 -5.51
N ALA A 42 -2.70 8.20 -5.40
CA ALA A 42 -3.37 8.66 -4.20
C ALA A 42 -3.14 7.73 -2.99
N ALA A 43 -3.05 6.42 -3.22
CA ALA A 43 -2.80 5.43 -2.17
C ALA A 43 -1.31 5.38 -1.77
N ALA A 44 -0.38 5.57 -2.71
CA ALA A 44 1.05 5.49 -2.48
C ALA A 44 1.59 6.65 -1.64
N LYS A 45 1.06 7.87 -1.88
CA LYS A 45 1.49 9.11 -1.23
C LYS A 45 1.47 9.05 0.32
N PRO A 46 0.37 8.67 0.99
CA PRO A 46 0.36 8.57 2.46
C PRO A 46 1.22 7.42 3.00
N LEU A 47 1.56 6.42 2.19
CA LEU A 47 2.37 5.27 2.58
C LEU A 47 3.87 5.46 2.31
N GLY A 48 4.25 6.49 1.55
CA GLY A 48 5.62 6.67 1.07
C GLY A 48 6.09 5.52 0.18
N ALA A 49 5.15 4.84 -0.49
CA ALA A 49 5.41 3.72 -1.38
C ALA A 49 5.62 4.19 -2.83
N THR A 50 6.26 3.37 -3.66
CA THR A 50 6.29 3.56 -5.11
C THR A 50 4.93 3.22 -5.70
N ALA A 51 4.41 4.08 -6.57
CA ALA A 51 3.18 3.86 -7.32
C ALA A 51 3.44 3.17 -8.66
#